data_AF-A0A969HJ68-F1
#
_entry.id   AF-A0A969HJ68-F1
#
_cell.length_a   1.000
_cell.length_b   1.000
_cell.length_c   1.000
_cell.angle_alpha   90.00
_cell.angle_beta   90.00
_cell.angle_gamma   90.00
#
_symmetry.space_group_name_H-M   'P 1'
#
loop_
_entity.id
_entity.type
_entity.pdbx_description
1 polymer ?
#
loop_
_entity_poly.entity_id
_entity_poly.type
_entity_poly.pdbx_seq_one_letter_code
_entity_poly.pdbx_strand_id
1 'polypeptide(L)'
;MNKQGINIGNGFDGLTALVYAGLVIFGWFNIFSVVYDPESSRSFFDFSLNHTKQLIWIATSLVLIIFILSIDYRSYETFAYLIYGFLILVLIAVVFVGKEVNGAKAWIALGSFQLQPAEFGKFATGLALAKYLTTPRSKMEKCAPA
;
A
#
# COMPACT_ATOMS: atom_id res chain seq x y z
N MET A 1 4.58 9.72 -40.97
CA MET A 1 4.88 10.32 -39.65
C MET A 1 3.62 10.18 -38.80
N ASN A 2 3.48 9.05 -38.11
CA ASN A 2 2.22 8.68 -37.45
C ASN A 2 2.19 9.32 -36.05
N LYS A 3 1.37 10.35 -35.86
CA LYS A 3 1.12 10.96 -34.55
C LYS A 3 0.28 9.99 -33.72
N GLN A 4 0.95 9.02 -33.08
CA GLN A 4 0.36 8.31 -31.95
C GLN A 4 0.26 9.32 -30.81
N GLY A 5 -0.87 10.01 -30.73
CA GLY A 5 -1.24 10.77 -29.54
C GLY A 5 -1.28 9.80 -28.37
N ILE A 6 -0.43 10.03 -27.37
CA ILE A 6 -0.41 9.25 -26.14
C ILE A 6 -1.79 9.45 -25.49
N ASN A 7 -2.68 8.47 -25.68
CA ASN A 7 -3.97 8.41 -25.00
C ASN A 7 -3.73 8.02 -23.54
N ILE A 8 -3.38 9.00 -22.71
CA ILE A 8 -3.26 8.83 -21.25
C ILE A 8 -4.60 8.35 -20.64
N GLY A 9 -5.73 8.52 -21.35
CA GLY A 9 -7.06 8.13 -20.91
C GLY A 9 -7.48 6.66 -21.10
N ASN A 10 -6.74 5.83 -21.86
CA ASN A 10 -7.21 4.47 -22.20
C ASN A 10 -6.76 3.36 -21.23
N GLY A 11 -5.88 3.65 -20.27
CA GLY A 11 -5.39 2.67 -19.28
C GLY A 11 -5.95 2.85 -17.88
N PHE A 12 -6.70 3.92 -17.62
CA PHE A 12 -7.24 4.21 -16.30
C PHE A 12 -8.64 3.60 -16.16
N ASP A 13 -8.76 2.56 -15.33
CA ASP A 13 -10.04 1.96 -14.99
C ASP A 13 -10.80 2.87 -14.00
N GLY A 14 -11.56 3.81 -14.56
CA GLY A 14 -12.37 4.74 -13.79
C GLY A 14 -13.47 4.05 -12.96
N LEU A 15 -13.93 2.86 -13.35
CA LEU A 15 -14.92 2.11 -12.57
C LEU A 15 -14.28 1.60 -11.27
N THR A 16 -13.09 1.02 -11.35
CA THR A 16 -12.35 0.59 -10.16
C THR A 16 -12.06 1.78 -9.22
N ALA A 17 -11.66 2.92 -9.78
CA ALA A 17 -11.44 4.14 -9.00
C ALA A 17 -12.72 4.66 -8.33
N LEU A 18 -13.86 4.62 -9.03
CA LEU A 18 -15.17 5.01 -8.47
C LEU A 18 -15.60 4.09 -7.33
N VAL A 19 -15.50 2.77 -7.53
CA VAL A 19 -15.84 1.78 -6.49
C VAL A 19 -14.96 1.96 -5.26
N TYR A 20 -13.65 2.16 -5.45
CA TYR A 20 -12.72 2.47 -4.36
C TYR A 20 -13.13 3.74 -3.61
N ALA A 21 -13.42 4.84 -4.31
CA ALA A 21 -13.85 6.09 -3.69
C ALA A 21 -15.15 5.91 -2.89
N GLY A 22 -16.12 5.15 -3.41
CA GLY A 22 -17.36 4.81 -2.71
C GLY A 22 -17.10 4.05 -1.40
N LEU A 23 -16.22 3.06 -1.41
CA LEU A 23 -15.85 2.30 -0.21
C LEU A 23 -15.13 3.16 0.84
N VAL A 24 -14.23 4.05 0.40
CA VAL A 24 -13.52 4.97 1.31
C VAL A 24 -14.49 5.93 1.99
N ILE A 25 -15.41 6.53 1.22
CA ILE A 25 -16.42 7.45 1.75
C ILE A 25 -17.36 6.72 2.72
N PHE A 26 -17.84 5.54 2.33
CA PHE A 26 -18.70 4.72 3.19
C PHE A 26 -18.01 4.33 4.51
N GLY A 27 -16.75 3.89 4.44
CA GLY A 27 -15.95 3.58 5.63
C GLY A 27 -15.75 4.79 6.54
N TRP A 28 -15.50 5.96 5.96
CA TRP A 28 -15.38 7.20 6.72
C TRP A 28 -16.69 7.58 7.43
N PHE A 29 -17.84 7.48 6.73
CA PHE A 29 -19.15 7.70 7.34
C PHE A 29 -19.44 6.73 8.49
N ASN A 30 -19.01 5.48 8.38
CA ASN A 30 -19.17 4.50 9.45
C ASN A 30 -18.41 4.90 10.72
N ILE A 31 -17.14 5.33 10.57
CA ILE A 31 -16.33 5.81 11.71
C ILE A 31 -16.95 7.08 12.31
N PHE A 32 -17.39 8.01 11.46
CA PHE A 32 -18.07 9.23 11.92
C PHE A 32 -19.31 8.88 12.76
N SER A 33 -20.14 7.95 12.29
CA SER A 33 -21.35 7.52 13.00
C SER A 33 -21.06 6.94 14.39
N VAL A 34 -20.00 6.13 14.53
CA VAL A 34 -19.61 5.52 15.82
C VAL A 34 -19.03 6.53 16.81
N VAL A 35 -18.34 7.56 16.31
CA VAL A 35 -17.65 8.55 17.14
C VAL A 35 -18.54 9.75 17.47
N TYR A 36 -19.61 9.96 16.69
CA TYR A 36 -20.52 11.08 16.87
C TYR A 36 -21.28 10.98 18.19
N ASP A 37 -21.06 11.96 19.06
CA ASP A 37 -21.74 12.11 20.35
C ASP A 37 -22.38 13.51 20.40
N PRO A 38 -23.74 13.60 20.42
CA PRO A 38 -24.46 14.87 20.37
C PRO A 38 -24.30 15.73 21.64
N GLU A 39 -23.83 15.18 22.76
CA GLU A 39 -23.61 15.93 24.01
C GLU A 39 -22.18 16.45 24.16
N SER A 40 -21.28 16.07 23.25
CA SER A 40 -19.89 16.50 23.25
C SER A 40 -19.73 17.89 22.63
N SER A 41 -19.19 18.85 23.39
CA SER A 41 -18.83 20.21 22.93
C SER A 41 -17.56 20.28 22.07
N ARG A 42 -17.07 19.14 21.56
CA ARG A 42 -15.86 19.10 20.72
C ARG A 42 -16.17 19.58 19.31
N SER A 43 -15.26 20.41 18.78
CA SER A 43 -15.34 20.88 17.40
C SER A 43 -15.26 19.71 16.42
N PHE A 44 -16.01 19.79 15.31
CA PHE A 44 -16.00 18.81 14.23
C PHE A 44 -14.59 18.52 13.67
N PHE A 45 -13.67 19.49 13.76
CA PHE A 45 -12.30 19.42 13.24
C PHE A 45 -11.24 19.17 14.32
N ASP A 46 -11.62 18.63 15.48
CA ASP A 46 -10.63 18.24 16.49
C ASP A 46 -9.74 17.08 15.97
N PHE A 47 -8.44 17.35 15.82
CA PHE A 47 -7.44 16.38 15.35
C PHE A 47 -7.19 15.21 16.31
N SER A 48 -7.72 15.28 17.53
CA SER A 48 -7.69 14.17 18.48
C SER A 48 -8.71 13.07 18.10
N LEU A 49 -9.80 13.45 17.43
CA LEU A 49 -10.90 12.56 17.08
C LEU A 49 -10.54 11.60 15.93
N ASN A 50 -11.04 10.37 16.02
CA ASN A 50 -10.69 9.30 15.09
C ASN A 50 -11.20 9.57 13.66
N HIS A 51 -12.36 10.21 13.50
CA HIS A 51 -12.89 10.55 12.16
C HIS A 51 -12.04 11.63 11.47
N THR A 52 -11.52 12.60 12.23
CA THR A 52 -10.59 13.63 11.71
C THR A 52 -9.25 13.02 11.33
N LYS A 53 -8.71 12.12 12.16
CA LYS A 53 -7.49 11.36 11.83
C LYS A 53 -7.67 10.54 10.56
N GLN A 54 -8.85 9.93 10.38
CA GLN A 54 -9.15 9.17 9.16
C GLN A 54 -9.14 10.06 7.91
N LEU A 55 -9.64 11.30 7.97
CA LEU A 55 -9.55 12.25 6.84
C LEU A 55 -8.11 12.56 6.47
N ILE A 56 -7.22 12.75 7.47
CA ILE A 56 -5.79 12.97 7.22
C ILE A 56 -5.17 11.76 6.52
N TRP A 57 -5.51 10.54 6.95
CA TRP A 57 -5.01 9.33 6.31
C TRP A 57 -5.54 9.14 4.90
N ILE A 58 -6.81 9.47 4.64
CA ILE A 58 -7.38 9.46 3.30
C ILE A 58 -6.64 10.47 2.41
N ALA A 59 -6.45 11.70 2.86
CA ALA A 59 -5.70 12.72 2.13
C ALA A 59 -4.25 12.28 1.85
N THR A 60 -3.58 11.72 2.86
CA THR A 60 -2.21 11.18 2.72
C THR A 60 -2.17 10.04 1.71
N SER A 61 -3.16 9.14 1.72
CA SER A 61 -3.27 8.04 0.77
C SER A 61 -3.44 8.52 -0.66
N LEU A 62 -4.20 9.59 -0.90
CA LEU A 62 -4.38 10.17 -2.24
C LEU A 62 -3.05 10.70 -2.79
N VAL A 63 -2.27 11.40 -1.96
CA VAL A 63 -0.92 11.86 -2.34
C VAL A 63 -0.01 10.66 -2.66
N LEU A 64 -0.05 9.61 -1.84
CA LEU A 64 0.74 8.40 -2.07
C LEU A 64 0.31 7.65 -3.34
N ILE A 65 -0.98 7.57 -3.64
CA ILE A 65 -1.50 6.96 -4.87
C ILE A 65 -0.96 7.69 -6.10
N ILE A 66 -1.01 9.03 -6.11
CA ILE A 66 -0.48 9.84 -7.22
C ILE A 66 1.02 9.60 -7.39
N PHE A 67 1.78 9.56 -6.28
CA PHE A 67 3.21 9.28 -6.30
C PHE A 67 3.51 7.88 -6.86
N ILE A 68 2.81 6.85 -6.39
CA ILE A 68 3.00 5.45 -6.83
C ILE A 68 2.66 5.29 -8.32
N LEU A 69 1.57 5.91 -8.79
CA LEU A 69 1.15 5.87 -10.19
C LEU A 69 2.06 6.66 -11.13
N SER A 70 2.83 7.61 -10.60
CA SER A 70 3.80 8.39 -11.37
C SER A 70 5.07 7.61 -11.69
N ILE A 71 5.34 6.49 -11.00
CA ILE A 71 6.52 5.65 -11.20
C ILE A 71 6.22 4.58 -12.25
N ASP A 72 7.12 4.43 -13.24
CA ASP A 72 6.99 3.40 -14.28
C ASP A 72 7.10 1.98 -13.71
N TYR A 73 6.26 1.08 -14.20
CA TYR A 73 6.15 -0.30 -13.71
C TYR A 73 7.46 -1.09 -13.85
N ARG A 74 8.27 -0.77 -14.87
CA ARG A 74 9.58 -1.38 -15.10
C ARG A 74 10.56 -1.12 -13.95
N SER A 75 10.42 0.01 -13.27
CA SER A 75 11.22 0.34 -12.09
C SER A 75 10.92 -0.64 -10.94
N TYR A 76 9.63 -0.91 -10.69
CA TYR A 76 9.23 -1.87 -9.67
C TYR A 76 9.77 -3.28 -9.97
N GLU A 77 9.71 -3.74 -11.22
CA GLU A 77 10.27 -5.04 -11.60
C GLU A 77 11.80 -5.10 -11.40
N THR A 78 12.52 -4.04 -11.77
CA THR A 78 13.98 -3.99 -11.61
C THR A 78 14.39 -4.13 -10.15
N PHE A 79 13.73 -3.38 -9.26
CA PHE A 79 14.04 -3.36 -7.82
C PHE A 79 13.32 -4.44 -7.00
N ALA A 80 12.49 -5.30 -7.59
CA ALA A 80 11.65 -6.27 -6.89
C ALA A 80 12.38 -7.10 -5.83
N TYR A 81 13.52 -7.72 -6.19
CA TYR A 81 14.29 -8.55 -5.25
C TYR A 81 14.99 -7.72 -4.16
N LEU A 82 15.40 -6.48 -4.49
CA LEU A 82 16.00 -5.57 -3.51
C LEU A 82 14.95 -5.13 -2.48
N ILE A 83 13.76 -4.72 -2.95
CA ILE A 83 12.63 -4.33 -2.09
C ILE A 83 12.22 -5.50 -1.20
N TYR A 84 12.14 -6.71 -1.76
CA TYR A 84 11.81 -7.92 -1.01
C TYR A 84 12.84 -8.24 0.06
N GLY A 85 14.13 -8.29 -0.28
CA GLY A 85 15.20 -8.54 0.68
C GLY A 85 15.25 -7.49 1.79
N PHE A 86 15.10 -6.22 1.44
CA PHE A 86 15.02 -5.13 2.42
C PHE A 86 13.82 -5.31 3.38
N LEU A 87 12.63 -5.61 2.88
CA LEU A 87 11.47 -5.79 3.76
C LEU A 87 11.54 -7.04 4.63
N ILE A 88 12.19 -8.11 4.17
CA ILE A 88 12.48 -9.26 5.04
C ILE A 88 13.36 -8.83 6.22
N LEU A 89 14.40 -8.02 5.97
CA LEU A 89 15.24 -7.47 7.05
C LEU A 89 14.44 -6.59 8.02
N VAL A 90 13.55 -5.73 7.50
CA VAL A 90 12.67 -4.89 8.35
C VAL A 90 11.71 -5.74 9.18
N LEU A 91 11.14 -6.82 8.61
CA LEU A 91 10.26 -7.74 9.34
C LEU A 91 11.01 -8.45 10.46
N ILE A 92 12.23 -8.90 10.21
CA ILE A 92 13.09 -9.47 11.25
C ILE A 92 13.37 -8.43 12.33
N ALA A 93 13.72 -7.19 11.94
CA ALA A 93 13.97 -6.10 12.87
C ALA A 93 12.75 -5.77 13.76
N VAL A 94 11.53 -5.90 13.24
CA VAL A 94 10.31 -5.63 14.00
C VAL A 94 10.12 -6.58 15.18
N VAL A 95 10.63 -7.80 15.11
CA VAL A 95 10.54 -8.76 16.22
C VAL A 95 11.37 -8.29 17.42
N PHE A 96 12.48 -7.60 17.17
CA PHE A 96 13.37 -7.11 18.21
C PHE A 96 12.98 -5.72 18.73
N VAL A 97 12.63 -4.80 17.81
CA VAL A 97 12.43 -3.37 18.11
C VAL A 97 10.94 -2.99 18.12
N GLY A 98 10.06 -3.86 17.65
CA GLY A 98 8.63 -3.58 17.54
C GLY A 98 7.96 -3.42 18.90
N LYS A 99 7.00 -2.49 18.94
CA LYS A 99 6.10 -2.30 20.06
C LYS A 99 5.13 -3.47 20.14
N GLU A 100 4.95 -3.97 21.36
CA GLU A 100 3.96 -5.01 21.63
C GLU A 100 2.55 -4.38 21.67
N VAL A 101 1.68 -4.87 20.80
CA VAL A 101 0.26 -4.49 20.73
C VAL A 101 -0.54 -5.77 20.71
N ASN A 102 -1.48 -5.94 21.66
CA ASN A 102 -2.29 -7.15 21.79
C ASN A 102 -1.47 -8.46 21.89
N GLY A 103 -0.31 -8.43 22.57
CA GLY A 103 0.54 -9.62 22.77
C GLY A 103 1.44 -9.98 21.57
N ALA A 104 1.45 -9.17 20.50
CA ALA A 104 2.29 -9.39 19.33
C ALA A 104 3.16 -8.15 19.01
N LYS A 105 4.43 -8.39 18.69
CA LYS A 105 5.35 -7.35 18.20
C LYS A 105 5.26 -7.26 16.68
N ALA A 106 4.39 -6.39 16.20
CA ALA A 106 4.15 -6.18 14.76
C ALA A 106 4.26 -4.71 14.31
N TRP A 107 4.36 -3.78 15.26
CA TRP A 107 4.24 -2.34 14.99
C TRP A 107 5.54 -1.61 15.30
N ILE A 108 5.98 -0.78 14.36
CA ILE A 108 7.04 0.22 14.60
C ILE A 108 6.34 1.52 14.97
N ALA A 109 6.51 1.97 16.21
CA ALA A 109 5.99 3.26 16.66
C ALA A 109 6.95 4.38 16.25
N LEU A 110 6.46 5.34 15.48
CA LEU A 110 7.15 6.55 15.05
C LEU A 110 6.41 7.75 15.64
N GLY A 111 6.69 8.05 16.92
CA GLY A 111 6.02 9.13 17.65
C GLY A 111 4.51 8.90 17.75
N SER A 112 3.73 9.78 17.10
CA SER A 112 2.25 9.70 17.04
C SER A 112 1.71 8.71 16.01
N PHE A 113 2.57 8.16 15.14
CA PHE A 113 2.19 7.25 14.08
C PHE A 113 2.71 5.84 14.34
N GLN A 114 1.99 4.84 13.84
CA GLN A 114 2.39 3.44 13.95
C GLN A 114 2.40 2.86 12.55
N LEU A 115 3.53 2.27 12.16
CA LEU A 115 3.73 1.66 10.86
C LEU A 115 3.88 0.16 11.05
N GLN A 116 3.12 -0.62 10.26
CA GLN A 116 3.18 -2.07 10.27
C GLN A 116 3.97 -2.55 9.04
N PRO A 117 5.22 -3.04 9.21
CA PRO A 117 6.05 -3.47 8.07
C PRO A 117 5.44 -4.63 7.28
N ALA A 118 4.62 -5.46 7.92
CA ALA A 118 3.93 -6.58 7.29
C ALA A 118 2.99 -6.16 6.15
N GLU A 119 2.42 -4.96 6.21
CA GLU A 119 1.59 -4.42 5.13
C GLU A 119 2.41 -4.23 3.85
N PHE A 120 3.60 -3.62 3.97
CA PHE A 120 4.54 -3.47 2.85
C PHE A 120 5.10 -4.82 2.38
N GLY A 121 5.31 -5.76 3.32
CA GLY A 121 5.82 -7.10 3.04
C GLY A 121 4.94 -7.89 2.07
N LYS A 122 3.61 -7.74 2.17
CA LYS A 122 2.65 -8.37 1.24
C LYS A 122 2.87 -7.91 -0.20
N PHE A 123 3.05 -6.60 -0.41
CA PHE A 123 3.31 -6.04 -1.74
C PHE A 123 4.66 -6.46 -2.30
N ALA A 124 5.73 -6.40 -1.49
CA ALA A 124 7.06 -6.79 -1.95
C ALA A 124 7.15 -8.28 -2.30
N THR A 125 6.48 -9.14 -1.52
CA THR A 125 6.41 -10.58 -1.80
C THR A 125 5.67 -10.84 -3.11
N GLY A 126 4.52 -10.19 -3.33
CA GLY A 126 3.78 -10.31 -4.58
C GLY A 126 4.60 -9.88 -5.80
N LEU A 127 5.33 -8.77 -5.68
CA LEU A 127 6.20 -8.24 -6.74
C LEU A 127 7.38 -9.18 -7.05
N ALA A 128 8.07 -9.68 -6.02
CA ALA A 128 9.17 -10.65 -6.20
C ALA A 128 8.68 -11.97 -6.78
N LEU A 129 7.51 -12.46 -6.34
CA LEU A 129 6.92 -13.69 -6.86
C LEU A 129 6.52 -13.53 -8.34
N ALA A 130 5.90 -12.40 -8.70
CA ALA A 130 5.57 -12.10 -10.10
C ALA A 130 6.83 -12.15 -10.97
N LYS A 131 7.91 -11.47 -10.57
CA LYS A 131 9.18 -11.49 -11.29
C LYS A 131 9.79 -12.89 -11.41
N TYR A 132 9.74 -13.66 -10.33
CA TYR A 132 10.25 -15.03 -10.31
C TYR A 132 9.51 -15.91 -11.33
N LEU A 133 8.19 -15.80 -11.42
CA LEU A 133 7.36 -16.58 -12.34
C LEU A 133 7.48 -16.13 -13.80
N THR A 134 7.73 -14.84 -14.05
CA THR A 134 7.90 -14.31 -15.41
C THR A 134 9.26 -14.67 -16.03
N THR A 135 10.25 -15.08 -15.23
CA THR A 135 11.58 -15.47 -15.75
C THR A 135 11.49 -16.80 -16.51
N PRO A 136 11.70 -16.84 -17.84
CA PRO A 136 11.52 -18.06 -18.61
C PRO A 136 12.50 -19.17 -18.20
N ARG A 137 11.98 -20.33 -17.82
CA ARG A 137 12.73 -21.54 -17.47
C ARG A 137 13.29 -22.25 -18.73
N SER A 138 13.92 -21.53 -19.66
CA SER A 138 14.28 -22.06 -20.99
C SER A 138 15.60 -22.83 -21.06
N LYS A 139 16.19 -23.22 -19.92
CA LYS A 139 17.52 -23.87 -19.87
C LYS A 139 17.58 -25.22 -19.17
N MET A 140 16.45 -25.94 -19.07
CA MET A 140 16.45 -27.30 -18.49
C MET A 140 16.23 -28.44 -19.51
N GLU A 141 15.89 -28.15 -20.76
CA GLU A 141 15.59 -29.19 -21.76
C GLU A 141 16.77 -29.49 -22.72
N LYS A 142 17.84 -28.68 -22.72
CA LYS A 142 19.00 -28.89 -23.61
C LYS A 142 20.07 -29.86 -23.06
N CYS A 143 19.76 -30.65 -22.04
CA CYS A 143 20.68 -31.63 -21.45
C CYS A 143 20.12 -33.05 -21.35
N ALA A 144 19.17 -33.43 -22.21
CA ALA A 144 18.88 -34.85 -22.44
C ALA A 144 19.73 -35.32 -23.65
N PRO A 145 20.76 -36.17 -23.45
CA PRO A 145 21.43 -36.80 -24.59
C PRO A 145 20.47 -37.76 -25.29
N ALA A 146 20.54 -37.75 -26.63
CA ALA A 146 19.79 -38.57 -27.56
C ALA A 146 20.11 -40.08 -27.45
#